data_AF-S4MZM4-F1
#
_entry.id   AF-S4MZM4-F1
#
_cell.length_a   1.000
_cell.length_b   1.000
_cell.length_c   1.000
_cell.angle_alpha   90.00
_cell.angle_beta   90.00
_cell.angle_gamma   90.00
#
_symmetry.space_group_name_H-M   'P 1'
#
loop_
_entity.id
_entity.type
_entity.pdbx_description
1 polymer ?
#
loop_
_entity_poly.entity_id
_entity_poly.type
_entity_poly.pdbx_seq_one_letter_code
_entity_poly.pdbx_strand_id
1 'polypeptide(L)'
;MTVTAEDLFAYIAGTAGHSGYTRRFAANLAERGARIPITRDPALWAELVEVGRRTVWIHTYGQRFASHHDSSPGSSPRLPPEEQPECVVVIGEHDGLPEDISYDASTRTLTVGKGCIRPVAPEVWDYRIGGVQVIRKWFSFRKRRPDVERQTPLNDILPPTWPARWTVDLIDLINALGLLVALEPRQARLLDAVSSGPLISTDDLRGEGILPVPAYATKEPKPPRKSRRTPGPGQESLDFSD
;
A
#
# COMPACT_ATOMS: atom_id res chain seq x y z
N MET A 1 17.67 8.86 23.48
CA MET A 1 16.85 9.27 22.31
C MET A 1 15.41 9.28 22.77
N THR A 2 14.69 10.38 22.58
CA THR A 2 13.26 10.44 22.87
C THR A 2 12.50 9.79 21.72
N VAL A 3 11.62 8.84 22.02
CA VAL A 3 10.78 8.15 21.03
C VAL A 3 9.36 8.71 21.14
N THR A 4 8.83 9.22 20.02
CA THR A 4 7.44 9.70 19.95
C THR A 4 6.48 8.62 19.45
N ALA A 5 5.17 8.83 19.62
CA ALA A 5 4.17 7.94 19.04
C ALA A 5 4.22 7.93 17.49
N GLU A 6 4.58 9.05 16.88
CA GLU A 6 4.75 9.18 15.43
C GLU A 6 5.96 8.39 14.94
N ASP A 7 7.06 8.38 15.71
CA ASP A 7 8.23 7.55 15.42
C ASP A 7 7.91 6.07 15.47
N LEU A 8 7.15 5.64 16.48
CA LEU A 8 6.72 4.24 16.60
C LEU A 8 5.81 3.84 15.43
N PHE A 9 4.85 4.67 15.05
CA PHE A 9 3.99 4.38 13.90
C PHE A 9 4.79 4.32 12.60
N ALA A 10 5.71 5.26 12.39
CA ALA A 10 6.62 5.23 11.25
C ALA A 10 7.48 3.97 11.26
N TYR A 11 8.09 3.60 12.39
CA TYR A 11 8.86 2.35 12.53
C TYR A 11 8.05 1.12 12.08
N ILE A 12 6.79 1.02 12.51
CA ILE A 12 5.88 -0.07 12.11
C ILE A 12 5.63 -0.03 10.59
N ALA A 13 5.35 1.15 10.03
CA ALA A 13 5.14 1.30 8.58
C ALA A 13 6.40 0.95 7.77
N GLY A 14 7.58 1.34 8.24
CA GLY A 14 8.86 1.01 7.60
C GLY A 14 9.14 -0.49 7.63
N THR A 15 8.79 -1.16 8.73
CA THR A 15 9.03 -2.59 8.95
C THR A 15 8.02 -3.49 8.23
N ALA A 16 6.73 -3.14 8.24
CA ALA A 16 5.65 -4.02 7.78
C ALA A 16 4.91 -3.53 6.54
N GLY A 17 5.20 -2.31 6.06
CA GLY A 17 4.51 -1.69 4.93
C GLY A 17 4.92 -2.17 3.54
N HIS A 18 5.58 -3.32 3.42
CA HIS A 18 6.11 -3.84 2.16
C HIS A 18 5.99 -5.37 2.07
N SER A 19 6.05 -5.88 0.83
CA SER A 19 5.86 -7.31 0.53
C SER A 19 6.89 -8.26 1.18
N GLY A 20 8.06 -7.75 1.58
CA GLY A 20 9.09 -8.54 2.25
C GLY A 20 8.66 -9.01 3.65
N TYR A 21 7.93 -8.19 4.39
CA TYR A 21 7.41 -8.55 5.70
C TYR A 21 6.41 -9.71 5.63
N THR A 22 5.45 -9.63 4.69
CA THR A 22 4.43 -10.66 4.54
C THR A 22 5.01 -11.99 4.08
N ARG A 23 6.02 -11.98 3.19
CA ARG A 23 6.77 -13.19 2.81
C ARG A 23 7.53 -13.78 4.01
N ARG A 24 8.26 -12.95 4.76
CA ARG A 24 9.10 -13.40 5.88
C ARG A 24 8.29 -14.04 7.00
N PHE A 25 7.16 -13.43 7.35
CA PHE A 25 6.33 -13.87 8.49
C PHE A 25 5.04 -14.57 8.05
N ALA A 26 5.00 -15.17 6.85
CA ALA A 26 3.80 -15.80 6.30
C ALA A 26 3.16 -16.81 7.28
N ALA A 27 3.98 -17.64 7.94
CA ALA A 27 3.49 -18.60 8.94
C ALA A 27 2.87 -17.92 10.17
N ASN A 28 3.51 -16.85 10.68
CA ASN A 28 2.97 -16.11 11.84
C ASN A 28 1.74 -15.28 11.49
N LEU A 29 1.63 -14.80 10.25
CA LEU A 29 0.47 -14.04 9.77
C LEU A 29 -0.73 -14.94 9.45
N ALA A 30 -0.50 -16.24 9.25
CA ALA A 30 -1.56 -17.25 9.27
C ALA A 30 -2.13 -17.41 10.69
N GLU A 31 -1.34 -17.13 11.72
CA GLU A 31 -1.79 -17.00 13.09
C GLU A 31 -2.23 -15.55 13.39
N ARG A 32 -2.96 -15.33 14.48
CA ARG A 32 -3.58 -14.02 14.74
C ARG A 32 -2.54 -12.93 15.02
N GLY A 33 -2.63 -11.85 14.25
CA GLY A 33 -1.98 -10.57 14.52
C GLY A 33 -0.58 -10.43 13.91
N ALA A 34 -0.27 -9.23 13.44
CA ALA A 34 1.08 -8.88 13.00
C ALA A 34 1.99 -8.65 14.20
N ARG A 35 3.17 -9.29 14.20
CA ARG A 35 4.22 -9.11 15.22
C ARG A 35 5.34 -8.26 14.65
N ILE A 36 5.61 -7.11 15.26
CA ILE A 36 6.64 -6.19 14.78
C ILE A 36 7.91 -6.41 15.61
N PRO A 37 9.03 -6.88 15.01
CA PRO A 37 10.30 -6.95 15.72
C PRO A 37 10.77 -5.54 16.04
N ILE A 38 11.19 -5.29 17.29
CA ILE A 38 11.72 -3.99 17.72
C ILE A 38 13.21 -4.14 17.98
N THR A 39 14.04 -3.44 17.19
CA THR A 39 15.50 -3.49 17.31
C THR A 39 16.01 -2.79 18.58
N ARG A 40 17.10 -3.32 19.17
CA ARG A 40 17.89 -2.63 20.19
C ARG A 40 18.92 -1.67 19.59
N ASP A 41 19.19 -1.75 18.29
CA ASP A 41 20.13 -0.89 17.59
C ASP A 41 19.47 0.47 17.26
N PRO A 42 19.92 1.58 17.87
CA PRO A 42 19.33 2.90 17.63
C PRO A 42 19.53 3.42 16.20
N ALA A 43 20.57 2.97 15.49
CA ALA A 43 20.79 3.34 14.10
C ALA A 43 19.76 2.67 13.19
N LEU A 44 19.56 1.36 13.33
CA LEU A 44 18.52 0.63 12.60
C LEU A 44 17.11 1.16 12.92
N TRP A 45 16.86 1.56 14.16
CA TRP A 45 15.62 2.23 14.54
C TRP A 45 15.42 3.51 13.72
N ALA A 46 16.40 4.42 13.73
CA ALA A 46 16.30 5.70 13.04
C ALA A 46 16.10 5.53 11.52
N GLU A 47 16.80 4.58 10.91
CA GLU A 47 16.63 4.27 9.48
C GLU A 47 15.23 3.75 9.14
N LEU A 48 14.67 2.85 9.95
CA LEU A 48 13.32 2.33 9.75
C LEU A 48 12.25 3.39 9.99
N VAL A 49 12.44 4.29 10.97
CA VAL A 49 11.56 5.43 11.16
C VAL A 49 11.54 6.30 9.92
N GLU A 50 12.70 6.62 9.34
CA GLU A 50 12.75 7.49 8.16
C GLU A 50 12.08 6.86 6.93
N VAL A 51 12.36 5.57 6.68
CA VAL A 51 11.69 4.79 5.63
C VAL A 51 10.18 4.69 5.89
N GLY A 52 9.79 4.58 7.15
CA GLY A 52 8.41 4.59 7.60
C GLY A 52 7.67 5.89 7.34
N ARG A 53 8.29 7.03 7.67
CA ARG A 53 7.75 8.37 7.36
C ARG A 53 7.54 8.52 5.87
N ARG A 54 8.51 8.09 5.05
CA ARG A 54 8.37 8.06 3.59
C ARG A 54 7.20 7.21 3.13
N THR A 55 7.04 6.01 3.68
CA THR A 55 5.93 5.10 3.37
C THR A 55 4.57 5.75 3.66
N VAL A 56 4.42 6.39 4.83
CA VAL A 56 3.18 7.07 5.24
C VAL A 56 2.93 8.31 4.39
N TRP A 57 3.96 9.09 4.07
CA TRP A 57 3.85 10.23 3.15
C TRP A 57 3.33 9.79 1.78
N ILE A 58 3.84 8.69 1.22
CA ILE A 58 3.36 8.14 -0.05
C ILE A 58 1.88 7.73 0.05
N HIS A 59 1.52 6.92 1.04
CA HIS A 59 0.14 6.43 1.22
C HIS A 59 -0.90 7.53 1.46
N THR A 60 -0.45 8.67 1.99
CA THR A 60 -1.33 9.81 2.28
C THR A 60 -1.26 10.90 1.20
N TYR A 61 -0.68 10.61 0.04
CA TYR A 61 -0.49 11.57 -1.05
C TYR A 61 0.13 12.89 -0.57
N GLY A 62 1.14 12.79 0.29
CA GLY A 62 1.90 13.93 0.80
C GLY A 62 1.28 14.69 1.98
N GLN A 63 0.12 14.26 2.50
CA GLN A 63 -0.55 14.96 3.60
C GLN A 63 0.10 14.76 4.97
N ARG A 64 0.84 13.66 5.17
CA ARG A 64 1.56 13.36 6.44
C ARG A 64 3.05 13.29 6.18
N PHE A 65 3.85 13.77 7.15
CA PHE A 65 5.31 13.82 7.07
C PHE A 65 5.88 14.64 5.89
N ALA A 66 5.14 15.65 5.39
CA ALA A 66 5.56 16.48 4.26
C ALA A 66 6.89 17.22 4.50
N SER A 67 7.14 17.70 5.72
CA SER A 67 8.36 18.41 6.10
C SER A 67 9.63 17.56 6.07
N HIS A 68 9.49 16.24 5.96
CA HIS A 68 10.63 15.30 5.89
C HIS A 68 11.07 15.01 4.46
N HIS A 69 10.44 15.63 3.47
CA HIS A 69 10.74 15.41 2.07
C HIS A 69 10.91 16.76 1.37
N ASP A 70 11.85 16.84 0.42
CA ASP A 70 12.15 18.03 -0.40
C ASP A 70 11.03 18.34 -1.41
N SER A 71 9.80 18.38 -0.91
CA SER A 71 8.56 18.56 -1.65
C SER A 71 7.77 19.67 -0.97
N SER A 72 7.24 20.60 -1.77
CA SER A 72 6.39 21.67 -1.23
C SER A 72 5.21 21.05 -0.44
N PRO A 73 4.86 21.59 0.74
CA PRO A 73 3.73 21.09 1.52
C PRO A 73 2.47 20.94 0.66
N GLY A 74 1.90 19.73 0.64
CA GLY A 74 0.69 19.42 -0.13
C GLY A 74 0.89 19.02 -1.60
N SER A 75 2.14 18.91 -2.08
CA SER A 75 2.40 18.30 -3.39
C SER A 75 2.26 16.77 -3.33
N SER A 76 1.48 16.20 -4.26
CA SER A 76 1.35 14.74 -4.39
C SER A 76 2.72 14.12 -4.71
N PRO A 77 3.04 12.95 -4.12
CA PRO A 77 4.24 12.18 -4.45
C PRO A 77 4.39 11.96 -5.96
N ARG A 78 5.61 12.17 -6.47
CA ARG A 78 5.98 11.93 -7.86
C ARG A 78 7.22 11.04 -7.95
N LEU A 79 7.21 10.14 -8.93
CA LEU A 79 8.38 9.44 -9.39
C LEU A 79 9.41 10.45 -9.96
N PRO A 80 10.70 10.05 -10.07
CA PRO A 80 11.69 10.82 -10.80
C PRO A 80 11.21 11.17 -12.22
N PRO A 81 11.61 12.32 -12.79
CA PRO A 81 11.11 12.80 -14.08
C PRO A 81 11.17 11.75 -15.21
N GLU A 82 12.23 10.93 -15.25
CA GLU A 82 12.44 9.88 -16.24
C GLU A 82 11.46 8.70 -16.15
N GLU A 83 10.82 8.52 -14.99
CA GLU A 83 9.86 7.45 -14.70
C GLU A 83 8.43 7.97 -14.48
N GLN A 84 8.24 9.29 -14.53
CA GLN A 84 6.97 9.90 -14.22
C GLN A 84 5.92 9.58 -15.31
N PRO A 85 4.77 8.98 -14.96
CA PRO A 85 3.75 8.61 -15.93
C PRO A 85 3.05 9.85 -16.50
N GLU A 86 2.89 9.87 -17.82
CA GLU A 86 2.17 10.89 -18.56
C GLU A 86 1.00 10.30 -19.34
N CYS A 87 -0.10 11.06 -19.41
CA CYS A 87 -1.23 10.73 -20.28
C CYS A 87 -0.92 11.19 -21.71
N VAL A 88 -0.48 10.26 -22.56
CA VAL A 88 -0.09 10.54 -23.95
C VAL A 88 -1.26 10.48 -24.93
N VAL A 89 -2.34 9.81 -24.56
CA VAL A 89 -3.62 9.82 -25.28
C VAL A 89 -4.74 9.99 -24.25
N VAL A 90 -5.57 11.01 -24.43
CA VAL A 90 -6.63 11.37 -23.48
C VAL A 90 -7.63 10.23 -23.30
N ILE A 91 -8.05 9.99 -22.05
CA ILE A 91 -9.02 8.96 -21.71
C ILE A 91 -10.44 9.54 -21.83
N GLY A 92 -11.27 8.93 -22.69
CA GLY A 92 -12.74 9.09 -22.67
C GLY A 92 -13.30 10.47 -23.01
N GLU A 93 -12.56 11.33 -23.71
CA GLU A 93 -12.97 12.69 -24.06
C GLU A 93 -14.29 12.74 -24.86
N HIS A 94 -14.53 11.73 -25.72
CA HIS A 94 -15.71 11.68 -26.60
C HIS A 94 -16.41 10.30 -26.68
N ASP A 95 -15.91 9.30 -25.96
CA ASP A 95 -16.36 7.90 -26.09
C ASP A 95 -17.13 7.37 -24.85
N GLY A 96 -17.54 8.27 -23.96
CA GLY A 96 -18.16 7.89 -22.69
C GLY A 96 -17.15 7.28 -21.71
N LEU A 97 -17.63 6.41 -20.82
CA LEU A 97 -16.76 5.69 -19.89
C LEU A 97 -16.06 4.51 -20.58
N PRO A 98 -14.75 4.29 -20.33
CA PRO A 98 -14.03 3.13 -20.81
C PRO A 98 -14.64 1.81 -20.32
N GLU A 99 -14.50 0.75 -21.10
CA GLU A 99 -14.97 -0.59 -20.73
C GLU A 99 -13.86 -1.42 -20.10
N ASP A 100 -12.65 -1.27 -20.63
CA ASP A 100 -11.53 -2.15 -20.34
C ASP A 100 -10.26 -1.36 -20.03
N ILE A 101 -9.37 -2.05 -19.30
CA ILE A 101 -8.02 -1.61 -19.00
C ILE A 101 -7.06 -2.75 -19.36
N SER A 102 -5.96 -2.42 -20.03
CA SER A 102 -4.94 -3.37 -20.44
C SER A 102 -3.55 -2.78 -20.30
N TYR A 103 -2.54 -3.64 -20.29
CA TYR A 103 -1.15 -3.23 -20.10
C TYR A 103 -0.24 -3.96 -21.09
N ASP A 104 0.65 -3.20 -21.73
CA ASP A 104 1.71 -3.72 -22.58
C ASP A 104 3.06 -3.52 -21.86
N ALA A 105 3.66 -4.64 -21.45
CA ALA A 105 4.96 -4.65 -20.76
C ALA A 105 6.12 -4.24 -21.67
N SER A 106 6.03 -4.50 -22.98
CA SER A 106 7.10 -4.18 -23.93
C SER A 106 7.23 -2.67 -24.16
N THR A 107 6.10 -1.97 -24.17
CA THR A 107 6.06 -0.51 -24.32
C THR A 107 5.89 0.23 -23.00
N ARG A 108 5.71 -0.50 -21.88
CA ARG A 108 5.38 0.05 -20.56
C ARG A 108 4.15 0.97 -20.61
N THR A 109 3.12 0.56 -21.35
CA THR A 109 1.93 1.38 -21.61
C THR A 109 0.72 0.81 -20.90
N LEU A 110 0.03 1.65 -20.13
CA LEU A 110 -1.29 1.37 -19.59
C LEU A 110 -2.36 1.95 -20.53
N THR A 111 -3.22 1.10 -21.07
CA THR A 111 -4.32 1.51 -21.96
C THR A 111 -5.64 1.45 -21.20
N VAL A 112 -6.37 2.57 -21.18
CA VAL A 112 -7.68 2.72 -20.53
C VAL A 112 -8.69 3.11 -21.62
N GLY A 113 -9.48 2.14 -22.09
CA GLY A 113 -10.26 2.31 -23.32
C GLY A 113 -9.36 2.66 -24.50
N LYS A 114 -9.49 3.87 -25.04
CA LYS A 114 -8.62 4.40 -26.11
C LYS A 114 -7.49 5.31 -25.60
N GLY A 115 -7.49 5.65 -24.31
CA GLY A 115 -6.47 6.50 -23.71
C GLY A 115 -5.24 5.70 -23.29
N CYS A 116 -4.10 6.37 -23.16
CA CYS A 116 -2.81 5.75 -22.89
C CYS A 116 -2.01 6.55 -21.86
N ILE A 117 -1.45 5.86 -20.87
CA ILE A 117 -0.52 6.41 -19.88
C ILE A 117 0.81 5.67 -19.97
N ARG A 118 1.93 6.40 -20.03
CA ARG A 118 3.29 5.85 -20.06
C ARG A 118 4.33 6.83 -19.50
N PRO A 119 5.46 6.35 -18.96
CA PRO A 119 5.77 4.94 -18.70
C PRO A 119 5.05 4.42 -17.43
N VAL A 120 4.68 3.14 -17.43
CA VAL A 120 4.22 2.41 -16.22
C VAL A 120 5.08 1.16 -16.09
N ALA A 121 5.82 1.03 -14.99
CA ALA A 121 6.66 -0.15 -14.74
C ALA A 121 5.81 -1.41 -14.55
N PRO A 122 6.27 -2.61 -14.98
CA PRO A 122 5.53 -3.86 -14.79
C PRO A 122 5.18 -4.13 -13.32
N GLU A 123 6.10 -3.84 -12.40
CA GLU A 123 5.93 -4.00 -10.96
C GLU A 123 4.82 -3.11 -10.40
N VAL A 124 4.61 -1.94 -10.99
CA VAL A 124 3.53 -1.01 -10.63
C VAL A 124 2.18 -1.53 -11.13
N TRP A 125 2.14 -2.05 -12.35
CA TRP A 125 0.95 -2.72 -12.88
C TRP A 125 0.57 -3.94 -12.05
N ASP A 126 1.55 -4.77 -11.68
CA ASP A 126 1.34 -6.01 -10.94
C ASP A 126 1.23 -5.86 -9.43
N TYR A 127 1.33 -4.63 -8.93
CA TYR A 127 1.26 -4.33 -7.50
C TYR A 127 -0.05 -4.83 -6.87
N ARG A 128 0.09 -5.59 -5.78
CA ARG A 128 -0.99 -6.32 -5.14
C ARG A 128 -1.09 -6.06 -3.65
N ILE A 129 -2.32 -5.91 -3.16
CA ILE A 129 -2.65 -5.89 -1.74
C ILE A 129 -3.71 -6.97 -1.49
N GLY A 130 -3.41 -7.95 -0.62
CA GLY A 130 -4.31 -9.06 -0.35
C GLY A 130 -4.71 -9.86 -1.60
N GLY A 131 -3.75 -10.06 -2.51
CA GLY A 131 -3.96 -10.74 -3.81
C GLY A 131 -4.70 -9.92 -4.87
N VAL A 132 -5.22 -8.74 -4.52
CA VAL A 132 -5.92 -7.84 -5.44
C VAL A 132 -4.93 -6.93 -6.16
N GLN A 133 -4.93 -6.95 -7.50
CA GLN A 133 -4.12 -6.01 -8.28
C GLN A 133 -4.75 -4.60 -8.19
N VAL A 134 -3.97 -3.64 -7.69
CA VAL A 134 -4.50 -2.35 -7.22
C VAL A 134 -5.05 -1.50 -8.36
N ILE A 135 -4.32 -1.35 -9.47
CA ILE A 135 -4.75 -0.51 -10.61
C ILE A 135 -6.03 -1.08 -11.24
N ARG A 136 -6.08 -2.40 -11.49
CA ARG A 136 -7.30 -3.06 -12.00
C ARG A 136 -8.48 -2.89 -11.05
N LYS A 137 -8.27 -3.01 -9.74
CA LYS A 137 -9.34 -2.82 -8.76
C LYS A 137 -9.81 -1.38 -8.70
N TRP A 138 -8.90 -0.41 -8.80
CA TRP A 138 -9.25 1.00 -8.86
C TRP A 138 -10.11 1.32 -10.11
N PHE A 139 -9.75 0.74 -11.27
CA PHE A 139 -10.48 0.88 -12.52
C PHE A 139 -11.83 0.16 -12.51
N SER A 140 -11.97 -0.97 -11.80
CA SER A 140 -13.20 -1.76 -11.78
C SER A 140 -14.42 -0.96 -11.30
N PHE A 141 -14.21 0.10 -10.51
CA PHE A 141 -15.25 1.02 -10.03
C PHE A 141 -15.51 2.21 -10.97
N ARG A 142 -14.68 2.40 -12.00
CA ARG A 142 -14.63 3.61 -12.86
C ARG A 142 -14.76 3.29 -14.35
N LYS A 143 -15.44 2.19 -14.67
CA LYS A 143 -15.70 1.75 -16.04
C LYS A 143 -17.19 1.81 -16.37
N ARG A 144 -17.55 1.73 -17.65
CA ARG A 144 -18.93 1.84 -18.16
C ARG A 144 -19.94 0.95 -17.43
N ARG A 145 -19.50 -0.24 -17.03
CA ARG A 145 -20.26 -1.17 -16.19
C ARG A 145 -19.43 -1.55 -14.97
N PRO A 146 -19.50 -0.82 -13.85
CA PRO A 146 -18.66 -1.09 -12.69
C PRO A 146 -18.87 -2.49 -12.11
N ASP A 147 -17.79 -3.09 -11.61
CA ASP A 147 -17.79 -4.39 -10.92
C ASP A 147 -18.21 -4.21 -9.46
N VAL A 148 -19.43 -3.72 -9.26
CA VAL A 148 -20.05 -3.53 -7.95
C VAL A 148 -21.25 -4.45 -7.78
N GLU A 149 -21.48 -4.88 -6.55
CA GLU A 149 -22.73 -5.53 -6.18
C GLU A 149 -23.85 -4.49 -6.29
N ARG A 150 -24.84 -4.72 -7.15
CA ARG A 150 -25.96 -3.81 -7.36
C ARG A 150 -26.95 -3.94 -6.20
N GLN A 151 -26.74 -3.13 -5.17
CA GLN A 151 -27.59 -3.12 -3.98
C GLN A 151 -28.68 -2.05 -4.06
N THR A 152 -28.42 -0.94 -4.76
CA THR A 152 -29.39 0.16 -4.95
C THR A 152 -29.26 0.77 -6.35
N PRO A 153 -30.29 1.49 -6.83
CA PRO A 153 -30.21 2.25 -8.10
C PRO A 153 -29.12 3.31 -8.15
N LEU A 154 -28.58 3.75 -6.99
CA LEU A 154 -27.46 4.69 -6.95
C LEU A 154 -26.20 4.12 -7.60
N ASN A 155 -26.05 2.79 -7.66
CA ASN A 155 -24.88 2.14 -8.23
C ASN A 155 -24.79 2.33 -9.76
N ASP A 156 -25.90 2.68 -10.41
CA ASP A 156 -25.96 2.93 -11.85
C ASP A 156 -25.85 4.43 -12.19
N ILE A 157 -25.73 5.31 -11.18
CA ILE A 157 -25.48 6.75 -11.39
C ILE A 157 -23.99 6.95 -11.64
N LEU A 158 -23.64 7.06 -12.92
CA LEU A 158 -22.25 7.21 -13.38
C LEU A 158 -22.08 8.55 -14.13
N PRO A 159 -20.86 9.12 -14.12
CA PRO A 159 -20.53 10.20 -15.04
C PRO A 159 -20.78 9.77 -16.49
N PRO A 160 -21.27 10.67 -17.36
CA PRO A 160 -21.54 10.35 -18.76
C PRO A 160 -20.25 10.07 -19.56
N THR A 161 -19.14 10.70 -19.17
CA THR A 161 -17.82 10.57 -19.78
C THR A 161 -16.74 10.46 -18.71
N TRP A 162 -15.51 10.08 -19.09
CA TRP A 162 -14.38 10.02 -18.18
C TRP A 162 -14.00 11.43 -17.68
N PRO A 163 -14.16 11.74 -16.38
CA PRO A 163 -13.78 13.05 -15.86
C PRO A 163 -12.26 13.22 -15.86
N ALA A 164 -11.75 14.39 -16.26
CA ALA A 164 -10.32 14.69 -16.26
C ALA A 164 -9.65 14.43 -14.89
N ARG A 165 -10.38 14.67 -13.78
CA ARG A 165 -9.90 14.34 -12.43
C ARG A 165 -9.54 12.88 -12.23
N TRP A 166 -10.21 11.93 -12.91
CA TRP A 166 -9.87 10.50 -12.78
C TRP A 166 -8.56 10.16 -13.48
N THR A 167 -8.17 10.90 -14.52
CA THR A 167 -6.83 10.79 -15.10
C THR A 167 -5.78 11.25 -14.09
N VAL A 168 -6.02 12.37 -13.40
CA VAL A 168 -5.13 12.88 -12.34
C VAL A 168 -5.03 11.87 -11.20
N ASP A 169 -6.15 11.35 -10.70
CA ASP A 169 -6.19 10.34 -9.65
C ASP A 169 -5.42 9.06 -10.04
N LEU A 170 -5.53 8.63 -11.30
CA LEU A 170 -4.81 7.45 -11.80
C LEU A 170 -3.30 7.69 -11.90
N ILE A 171 -2.89 8.87 -12.39
CA ILE A 171 -1.49 9.28 -12.42
C ILE A 171 -0.92 9.35 -11.00
N ASP A 172 -1.65 9.93 -10.05
CA ASP A 172 -1.28 9.99 -8.64
C ASP A 172 -1.11 8.58 -8.04
N LEU A 173 -2.05 7.67 -8.33
CA LEU A 173 -1.96 6.28 -7.91
C LEU A 173 -0.71 5.58 -8.49
N ILE A 174 -0.45 5.72 -9.80
CA ILE A 174 0.72 5.11 -10.45
C ILE A 174 2.02 5.64 -9.83
N ASN A 175 2.11 6.95 -9.59
CA ASN A 175 3.27 7.55 -8.92
C ASN A 175 3.45 7.00 -7.50
N ALA A 176 2.39 6.92 -6.71
CA ALA A 176 2.44 6.40 -5.35
C ALA A 176 2.91 4.93 -5.34
N LEU A 177 2.33 4.09 -6.20
CA LEU A 177 2.73 2.68 -6.32
C LEU A 177 4.19 2.53 -6.77
N GLY A 178 4.64 3.32 -7.74
CA GLY A 178 6.03 3.30 -8.19
C GLY A 178 7.02 3.67 -7.08
N LEU A 179 6.69 4.70 -6.29
CA LEU A 179 7.53 5.08 -5.15
C LEU A 179 7.57 4.00 -4.06
N LEU A 180 6.45 3.30 -3.82
CA LEU A 180 6.44 2.16 -2.88
C LEU A 180 7.30 1.01 -3.40
N VAL A 181 7.16 0.64 -4.68
CA VAL A 181 7.98 -0.39 -5.32
C VAL A 181 9.47 -0.06 -5.21
N ALA A 182 9.86 1.19 -5.48
CA ALA A 182 11.24 1.63 -5.36
C ALA A 182 11.78 1.59 -3.91
N LEU A 183 10.90 1.71 -2.91
CA LEU A 183 11.26 1.69 -1.50
C LEU A 183 11.41 0.25 -0.94
N GLU A 184 10.69 -0.73 -1.49
CA GLU A 184 10.65 -2.10 -0.95
C GLU A 184 12.02 -2.77 -0.77
N PRO A 185 13.00 -2.65 -1.71
CA PRO A 185 14.32 -3.26 -1.53
C PRO A 185 15.06 -2.74 -0.29
N ARG A 186 14.90 -1.45 0.02
CA ARG A 186 15.50 -0.86 1.24
C ARG A 186 14.81 -1.39 2.49
N GLN A 187 13.48 -1.45 2.48
CA GLN A 187 12.70 -2.00 3.58
C GLN A 187 13.06 -3.46 3.86
N ALA A 188 13.19 -4.28 2.80
CA ALA A 188 13.59 -5.68 2.93
C ALA A 188 14.97 -5.84 3.59
N ARG A 189 15.98 -5.07 3.15
CA ARG A 189 17.31 -5.10 3.79
C ARG A 189 17.27 -4.70 5.26
N LEU A 190 16.51 -3.66 5.60
CA LEU A 190 16.37 -3.22 7.00
C LEU A 190 15.64 -4.25 7.84
N LEU A 191 14.59 -4.89 7.31
CA LEU A 191 13.88 -5.96 8.00
C LEU A 191 14.80 -7.16 8.29
N ASP A 192 15.64 -7.54 7.32
CA ASP A 192 16.62 -8.62 7.51
C ASP A 192 17.69 -8.26 8.56
N ALA A 193 18.18 -7.02 8.53
CA ALA A 193 19.12 -6.51 9.52
C ALA A 193 18.52 -6.52 10.94
N VAL A 194 17.30 -6.02 11.10
CA VAL A 194 16.58 -6.05 12.39
C VAL A 194 16.35 -7.49 12.83
N SER A 195 15.88 -8.36 11.94
CA SER A 195 15.56 -9.74 12.30
C SER A 195 16.79 -10.58 12.66
N SER A 196 17.98 -10.18 12.22
CA SER A 196 19.25 -10.86 12.53
C SER A 196 19.99 -10.20 13.69
N GLY A 197 19.56 -9.01 14.11
CA GLY A 197 20.15 -8.22 15.18
C GLY A 197 19.52 -8.43 16.55
N PRO A 198 20.05 -7.78 17.58
CA PRO A 198 19.47 -7.84 18.93
C PRO A 198 18.11 -7.14 18.96
N LEU A 199 17.09 -7.85 19.44
CA LEU A 199 15.72 -7.34 19.58
C LEU A 199 15.38 -7.04 21.05
N ILE A 200 14.49 -6.07 21.25
CA ILE A 200 13.86 -5.84 22.54
C ILE A 200 12.97 -7.05 22.86
N SER A 201 13.28 -7.73 23.95
CA SER A 201 12.62 -8.97 24.36
C SER A 201 11.43 -8.70 25.28
N THR A 202 10.56 -9.69 25.46
CA THR A 202 9.50 -9.59 26.49
C THR A 202 10.07 -9.49 27.91
N ASP A 203 11.26 -10.05 28.15
CA ASP A 203 11.90 -10.01 29.46
C ASP A 203 12.48 -8.63 29.74
N ASP A 204 12.98 -7.93 28.72
CA ASP A 204 13.39 -6.52 28.83
C ASP A 204 12.20 -5.67 29.26
N LEU A 205 11.05 -5.85 28.59
CA LEU A 205 9.84 -5.09 28.89
C LEU A 205 9.29 -5.40 30.29
N ARG A 206 9.44 -6.64 30.78
CA ARG A 206 9.10 -6.98 32.18
C ARG A 206 10.09 -6.38 33.17
N GLY A 207 11.38 -6.41 32.86
CA GLY A 207 12.43 -5.82 33.68
C GLY A 207 12.24 -4.32 33.89
N GLU A 208 11.77 -3.62 32.86
CA GLU A 208 11.44 -2.19 32.88
C GLU A 208 10.01 -1.89 33.40
N GLY A 209 9.26 -2.91 33.84
CA GLY A 209 7.89 -2.74 34.38
C GLY A 209 6.84 -2.31 33.35
N ILE A 210 7.12 -2.43 32.06
CA ILE A 210 6.17 -2.15 30.96
C ILE A 210 5.16 -3.30 30.83
N LEU A 211 5.63 -4.53 31.05
CA LEU A 211 4.78 -5.72 31.12
C LEU A 211 4.64 -6.19 32.59
N PRO A 212 3.46 -6.73 32.98
CA PRO A 212 2.28 -7.01 32.15
C PRO A 212 1.50 -5.74 31.79
N VAL A 213 0.82 -5.77 30.64
CA VAL A 213 -0.08 -4.66 30.26
C VAL A 213 -1.28 -4.58 31.21
N PRO A 214 -1.88 -3.38 31.40
CA PRO A 214 -3.10 -3.22 32.17
C PRO A 214 -4.25 -4.11 31.67
N ALA A 215 -5.17 -4.50 32.55
CA ALA A 215 -6.28 -5.42 32.23
C ALA A 215 -7.17 -4.98 31.06
N TYR A 216 -7.29 -3.67 30.79
CA TYR A 216 -8.06 -3.18 29.63
C TYR A 216 -7.37 -3.47 28.29
N ALA A 217 -6.06 -3.73 28.29
CA ALA A 217 -5.22 -3.95 27.12
C ALA A 217 -4.86 -5.44 26.90
N THR A 218 -5.36 -6.36 27.75
CA THR A 218 -5.13 -7.80 27.59
C THR A 218 -6.07 -8.47 26.59
N LYS A 219 -7.05 -7.73 26.05
CA LYS A 219 -8.04 -8.27 25.14
C LYS A 219 -7.39 -8.66 23.80
N GLU A 220 -7.42 -9.94 23.49
CA GLU A 220 -6.89 -10.44 22.23
C GLU A 220 -7.62 -9.85 21.01
N PRO A 221 -6.91 -9.65 19.88
CA PRO A 221 -7.53 -9.31 18.62
C PRO A 221 -8.59 -10.35 18.26
N LYS A 222 -9.82 -9.90 17.99
CA LYS A 222 -10.86 -10.78 17.44
C LYS A 222 -10.41 -11.23 16.05
N PRO A 223 -10.60 -12.51 15.70
CA PRO A 223 -10.27 -12.96 14.36
C PRO A 223 -11.17 -12.21 13.37
N PRO A 224 -10.65 -11.83 12.19
CA PRO A 224 -11.53 -11.36 11.14
C PRO A 224 -12.58 -12.45 10.89
N ARG A 225 -13.86 -12.07 10.88
CA ARG A 225 -14.93 -13.02 10.54
C ARG A 225 -14.61 -13.60 9.16
N LYS A 226 -14.67 -14.94 9.02
CA LYS A 226 -14.60 -15.61 7.71
C LYS A 226 -15.51 -14.84 6.75
N SER A 227 -14.90 -14.35 5.66
CA SER A 227 -15.65 -13.65 4.63
C SER A 227 -16.77 -14.57 4.15
N ARG A 228 -18.03 -14.13 4.25
CA ARG A 228 -19.18 -14.86 3.67
C ARG A 228 -19.16 -14.87 2.14
N ARG A 229 -18.22 -14.16 1.50
CA ARG A 229 -18.09 -14.07 0.05
C ARG A 229 -17.08 -15.09 -0.44
N THR A 230 -17.48 -15.87 -1.43
CA THR A 230 -16.58 -16.67 -2.26
C THR A 230 -15.52 -15.75 -2.89
N PRO A 231 -14.23 -16.11 -2.89
CA PRO A 231 -13.22 -15.35 -3.60
C PRO A 231 -13.63 -15.14 -5.07
N GLY A 232 -13.34 -13.96 -5.61
CA GLY A 232 -13.51 -13.74 -7.06
C GLY A 232 -12.59 -14.66 -7.87
N PRO A 233 -12.91 -14.96 -9.14
CA PRO A 233 -12.06 -15.78 -9.98
C PRO A 233 -10.62 -15.24 -9.99
N GLY A 234 -9.66 -16.06 -9.54
CA GLY A 234 -8.24 -15.70 -9.42
C GLY A 234 -7.79 -15.21 -8.05
N GLN A 235 -8.64 -15.24 -7.01
CA GLN A 235 -8.24 -15.01 -5.62
C GLN A 235 -8.18 -16.33 -4.85
N GLU A 236 -7.02 -16.68 -4.30
CA GLU A 236 -6.92 -17.79 -3.36
C GLU A 236 -7.47 -17.36 -1.98
N SER A 237 -8.27 -18.21 -1.36
CA SER A 237 -8.70 -18.02 0.03
C SER A 237 -7.56 -18.43 0.96
N LEU A 238 -7.20 -17.53 1.88
CA LEU A 238 -6.38 -17.90 3.04
C LEU A 238 -7.32 -18.52 4.07
N ASP A 239 -7.27 -19.84 4.21
CA ASP A 239 -8.03 -20.56 5.22
C ASP A 239 -7.35 -20.41 6.58
N PHE A 240 -8.06 -19.76 7.51
CA PHE A 240 -7.65 -19.67 8.90
C PHE A 240 -8.37 -20.78 9.67
N SER A 241 -7.60 -21.65 10.34
CA SER A 241 -8.13 -22.69 11.23
C SER A 241 -8.73 -22.04 12.49
N ASP A 242 -9.84 -22.60 12.96
CA ASP A 242 -10.65 -22.04 14.06
C ASP A 242 -9.95 -22.14 15.44
#